data_AF-A0A6I1ZUI7-F1
#
_entry.id   AF-A0A6I1ZUI7-F1
#
_cell.length_a   1.000
_cell.length_b   1.000
_cell.length_c   1.000
_cell.angle_alpha   90.00
_cell.angle_beta   90.00
_cell.angle_gamma   90.00
#
_symmetry.space_group_name_H-M   'P 1'
#
loop_
_entity.id
_entity.type
_entity.pdbx_description
1 polymer ?
#
loop_
_entity_poly.entity_id
_entity_poly.type
_entity_poly.pdbx_seq_one_letter_code
_entity_poly.pdbx_strand_id
1 'polypeptide(L)'
;MKQSSTGYGPAVIRAMENLLPENKRLFEDLYSEKFLSPFYKFFVILMHSPKILNFLIKIREKLTPGILGGLICRTRYIDDVLNNAIKEGVGTVVNLGAGVDTRAFRIPGIENIQYFELDFPEL
;
A
#
# COMPACT_ATOMS: atom_id res chain seq x y z
N MET A 1 -16.03 -18.62 2.36
CA MET A 1 -16.11 -17.16 2.19
C MET A 1 -15.12 -16.82 1.08
N LYS A 2 -15.55 -16.18 -0.02
CA LYS A 2 -14.64 -15.81 -1.12
C LYS A 2 -13.91 -14.51 -0.79
N GLN A 3 -12.69 -14.37 -1.28
CA GLN A 3 -11.95 -13.12 -1.16
C GLN A 3 -12.69 -12.01 -1.92
N SER A 4 -12.75 -10.82 -1.32
CA SER A 4 -13.28 -9.64 -2.00
C SER A 4 -12.15 -8.94 -2.75
N SER A 5 -12.39 -8.47 -3.97
CA SER A 5 -11.42 -7.72 -4.81
C SER A 5 -10.96 -6.38 -4.20
N THR A 6 -11.33 -6.09 -2.95
CA THR A 6 -11.11 -4.83 -2.26
C THR A 6 -9.63 -4.57 -1.96
N GLY A 7 -8.78 -5.60 -1.90
CA GLY A 7 -7.34 -5.46 -1.67
C GLY A 7 -6.59 -4.66 -2.73
N TYR A 8 -7.05 -4.69 -3.99
CA TYR A 8 -6.43 -3.96 -5.10
C TYR A 8 -6.55 -2.44 -4.97
N GLY A 9 -7.64 -1.94 -4.37
CA GLY A 9 -7.87 -0.49 -4.21
C GLY A 9 -6.77 0.19 -3.39
N PRO A 10 -6.47 -0.28 -2.16
CA PRO A 10 -5.33 0.18 -1.38
C PRO A 10 -3.99 0.01 -2.09
N ALA A 11 -3.77 -1.09 -2.83
CA ALA A 11 -2.52 -1.27 -3.58
C ALA A 11 -2.32 -0.23 -4.69
N VAL A 12 -3.38 0.13 -5.42
CA VAL A 12 -3.33 1.24 -6.39
C VAL A 12 -2.98 2.55 -5.70
N ILE A 13 -3.55 2.82 -4.52
CA ILE A 13 -3.26 4.05 -3.77
C ILE A 13 -1.80 4.09 -3.30
N ARG A 14 -1.25 2.97 -2.82
CA ARG A 14 0.18 2.89 -2.47
C ARG A 14 1.08 3.07 -3.69
N ALA A 15 0.70 2.52 -4.85
CA ALA A 15 1.42 2.76 -6.10
C ALA A 15 1.33 4.23 -6.55
N MET A 16 0.18 4.89 -6.37
CA MET A 16 0.01 6.32 -6.64
C MET A 16 0.91 7.20 -5.78
N GLU A 17 1.15 6.82 -4.51
CA GLU A 17 2.04 7.57 -3.62
C GLU A 17 3.47 7.66 -4.19
N ASN A 18 3.98 6.58 -4.78
CA ASN A 18 5.30 6.57 -5.43
C ASN A 18 5.38 7.51 -6.66
N LEU A 19 4.25 7.96 -7.22
CA LEU A 19 4.25 8.91 -8.33
C LEU A 19 4.55 10.34 -7.87
N LEU A 20 4.42 10.63 -6.57
CA LEU A 20 4.78 11.93 -6.02
C LEU A 20 6.31 12.10 -5.99
N PRO A 21 6.82 13.35 -5.99
CA PRO A 21 8.22 13.60 -5.68
C PRO A 21 8.61 13.03 -4.30
N GLU A 22 9.81 12.51 -4.16
CA GLU A 22 10.30 11.83 -2.93
C GLU A 22 10.05 12.66 -1.66
N ASN A 23 10.31 13.97 -1.71
CA ASN A 23 10.12 14.88 -0.59
C ASN A 23 8.64 15.15 -0.21
N LYS A 24 7.68 14.60 -0.95
CA LYS A 24 6.24 14.71 -0.68
C LYS A 24 5.58 13.38 -0.32
N ARG A 25 6.28 12.26 -0.49
CA ARG A 25 5.76 10.93 -0.17
C ARG A 25 5.74 10.74 1.34
N LEU A 26 4.69 10.11 1.86
CA LEU A 26 4.65 9.68 3.26
C LEU A 26 5.37 8.34 3.46
N PHE A 27 5.41 7.50 2.44
CA PHE A 27 6.12 6.21 2.44
C PHE A 27 6.49 5.83 1.00
N GLU A 28 7.35 4.82 0.87
CA GLU A 28 7.69 4.22 -0.42
C GLU A 28 7.23 2.76 -0.45
N ASP A 29 6.68 2.34 -1.59
CA ASP A 29 6.22 0.97 -1.83
C ASP A 29 6.54 0.50 -3.25
N LEU A 30 7.81 0.15 -3.48
CA LEU A 30 8.34 -0.26 -4.79
C LEU A 30 7.71 -1.53 -5.39
N TYR A 31 6.86 -2.22 -4.62
CA TYR A 31 6.32 -3.52 -4.98
C TYR A 31 4.83 -3.46 -5.30
N SER A 32 4.06 -2.55 -4.69
CA SER A 32 2.60 -2.51 -4.86
C SER A 32 2.18 -2.53 -6.33
N GLU A 33 2.81 -1.74 -7.18
CA GLU A 33 2.49 -1.73 -8.62
C GLU A 33 2.76 -3.09 -9.29
N LYS A 34 3.80 -3.82 -8.86
CA LYS A 34 4.18 -5.12 -9.43
C LYS A 34 3.14 -6.20 -9.18
N PHE A 35 2.45 -6.13 -8.03
CA PHE A 35 1.37 -7.05 -7.65
C PHE A 35 0.00 -6.70 -8.26
N LEU A 36 -0.12 -5.55 -8.92
CA LEU A 36 -1.36 -5.18 -9.61
C LEU A 36 -1.57 -6.02 -10.88
N SER A 37 -2.84 -6.32 -11.18
CA SER A 37 -3.23 -6.91 -12.46
C SER A 37 -2.90 -5.97 -13.63
N PRO A 38 -2.77 -6.48 -14.87
CA PRO A 38 -2.46 -5.64 -16.04
C PRO A 38 -3.41 -4.45 -16.22
N PHE A 39 -4.69 -4.63 -15.89
CA PHE A 39 -5.69 -3.56 -15.92
C PHE A 39 -5.31 -2.42 -14.97
N TYR A 40 -5.00 -2.71 -13.71
CA TYR A 40 -4.63 -1.68 -12.73
C TYR A 40 -3.26 -1.05 -13.01
N LYS A 41 -2.29 -1.82 -13.52
CA LYS A 41 -0.99 -1.28 -13.98
C LYS A 41 -1.18 -0.23 -15.06
N PHE A 42 -2.04 -0.50 -16.04
CA PHE A 42 -2.37 0.48 -17.08
C PHE A 42 -2.92 1.79 -16.49
N PHE A 43 -3.79 1.75 -15.49
CA PHE A 43 -4.25 2.97 -14.81
C PHE A 43 -3.12 3.70 -14.08
N VAL A 44 -2.21 3.00 -13.41
CA VAL A 44 -1.06 3.62 -12.74
C VAL A 44 -0.14 4.31 -13.76
N ILE A 45 0.08 3.71 -14.92
CA ILE A 45 0.83 4.32 -16.03
C ILE A 45 0.19 5.64 -16.47
N LEU A 46 -1.14 5.67 -16.66
CA LEU A 46 -1.84 6.91 -17.01
C LEU A 46 -1.69 8.00 -15.93
N MET A 47 -1.61 7.60 -14.66
CA MET A 47 -1.44 8.53 -13.53
C MET A 47 -0.03 9.11 -13.42
N HIS A 48 0.97 8.66 -14.17
CA HIS A 48 2.29 9.29 -14.21
C HIS A 48 2.23 10.75 -14.69
N SER A 49 1.19 11.12 -15.44
CA SER A 49 0.92 12.52 -15.75
C SER A 49 0.38 13.25 -14.51
N PRO A 50 1.07 14.29 -13.99
CA PRO A 50 0.61 15.02 -12.82
C PRO A 50 -0.78 15.65 -13.01
N LYS A 51 -1.16 15.99 -14.26
CA LYS A 51 -2.49 16.51 -14.57
C LYS A 51 -3.57 15.46 -14.34
N ILE A 52 -3.33 14.22 -14.80
CA ILE A 52 -4.26 13.10 -14.65
C ILE A 52 -4.37 12.70 -13.17
N LEU A 53 -3.23 12.57 -12.48
CA LEU A 53 -3.20 12.27 -11.05
C LEU A 53 -4.00 13.30 -10.24
N ASN A 54 -3.71 14.60 -10.40
CA ASN A 54 -4.42 15.67 -9.69
C ASN A 54 -5.91 15.71 -10.01
N PHE A 55 -6.30 15.41 -11.26
CA PHE A 55 -7.71 15.32 -11.64
C PHE A 55 -8.42 14.17 -10.94
N LEU A 56 -7.82 12.97 -10.91
CA LEU A 56 -8.38 11.81 -10.23
C LEU A 56 -8.47 12.02 -8.72
N ILE A 57 -7.45 12.64 -8.11
CA ILE A 57 -7.48 13.02 -6.69
C ILE A 57 -8.68 13.93 -6.42
N LYS A 58 -8.90 14.98 -7.23
CA LYS A 58 -10.06 15.88 -7.09
C LYS A 58 -11.41 15.16 -7.22
N ILE A 59 -11.53 14.23 -8.18
CA ILE A 59 -12.75 13.42 -8.33
C ILE A 59 -12.97 12.54 -7.09
N ARG A 60 -11.93 11.84 -6.63
CA ARG A 60 -12.03 10.96 -5.46
C ARG A 60 -12.36 11.72 -4.18
N GLU A 61 -11.73 12.87 -3.96
CA GLU A 61 -12.05 13.71 -2.79
C GLU A 61 -13.49 14.25 -2.84
N LYS A 62 -14.08 14.43 -4.03
CA LYS A 62 -15.48 14.82 -4.17
C LYS A 62 -16.45 13.66 -3.92
N LEU A 63 -16.13 12.46 -4.42
CA LEU A 63 -17.00 11.27 -4.33
C LEU A 63 -16.91 10.57 -2.97
N THR A 64 -15.70 10.51 -2.42
CA THR A 64 -15.37 9.80 -1.18
C THR A 64 -14.42 10.65 -0.34
N PRO A 65 -14.91 11.76 0.26
CA PRO A 65 -14.07 12.70 0.98
C PRO A 65 -13.20 12.03 2.05
N GLY A 66 -11.90 12.30 2.04
CA GLY A 66 -10.96 11.82 3.06
C GLY A 66 -10.57 10.35 2.98
N ILE A 67 -11.20 9.53 2.12
CA ILE A 67 -10.86 8.10 2.00
C ILE A 67 -9.45 7.91 1.43
N LEU A 68 -9.05 8.69 0.41
CA LEU A 68 -7.71 8.59 -0.16
C LEU A 68 -6.64 8.93 0.88
N GLY A 69 -6.76 10.11 1.51
CA GLY A 69 -5.86 10.52 2.59
C GLY A 69 -5.85 9.52 3.75
N GLY A 70 -7.01 9.01 4.16
CA GLY A 70 -7.12 8.00 5.21
C GLY A 70 -6.37 6.71 4.88
N LEU A 71 -6.41 6.24 3.63
CA LEU A 71 -5.69 5.03 3.21
C LEU A 71 -4.17 5.23 3.12
N ILE A 72 -3.71 6.42 2.72
CA ILE A 72 -2.29 6.79 2.74
C ILE A 72 -1.80 6.87 4.19
N CYS A 73 -2.50 7.62 5.05
CA CYS A 73 -2.16 7.74 6.48
C CYS A 73 -2.19 6.38 7.19
N ARG A 74 -3.17 5.52 6.87
CA ARG A 74 -3.23 4.15 7.40
C ARG A 74 -1.99 3.35 7.03
N THR A 75 -1.54 3.43 5.79
CA THR A 75 -0.32 2.73 5.35
C THR A 75 0.88 3.21 6.14
N ARG A 76 1.08 4.53 6.21
CA ARG A 76 2.17 5.16 6.97
C ARG A 76 2.15 4.78 8.46
N TYR A 77 0.98 4.86 9.09
CA TYR A 77 0.81 4.54 10.50
C TYR A 77 1.20 3.09 10.81
N ILE A 78 0.73 2.13 10.03
CA ILE A 78 1.07 0.72 10.23
C ILE A 78 2.58 0.49 10.01
N ASP A 79 3.18 1.17 9.03
CA ASP A 79 4.63 1.10 8.80
C ASP A 79 5.41 1.64 10.00
N ASP A 80 4.98 2.76 10.60
CA ASP A 80 5.61 3.32 11.79
C ASP A 80 5.49 2.41 13.00
N VAL A 81 4.30 1.83 13.23
CA VAL A 81 4.09 0.84 14.30
C VAL A 81 5.01 -0.36 14.13
N LEU A 82 5.09 -0.90 12.92
CA LEU A 82 5.92 -2.06 12.61
C LEU A 82 7.43 -1.73 12.76
N ASN A 83 7.87 -0.59 12.23
CA ASN A 83 9.27 -0.15 12.39
C ASN A 83 9.66 0.04 13.86
N ASN A 84 8.76 0.60 14.67
CA ASN A 84 9.02 0.78 16.10
C ASN A 84 9.07 -0.57 16.82
N ALA A 85 8.14 -1.48 16.54
CA ALA A 85 8.16 -2.82 17.12
C ALA A 85 9.44 -3.60 16.77
N ILE A 86 9.94 -3.46 15.53
CA ILE A 86 11.23 -4.04 15.11
C ILE A 86 12.40 -3.45 15.90
N LYS A 87 12.43 -2.12 16.07
CA LYS A 87 13.46 -1.44 16.88
C LYS A 87 13.42 -1.86 18.35
N GLU A 88 12.24 -2.18 18.86
CA GLU A 88 12.02 -2.68 20.23
C GLU A 88 12.32 -4.18 20.37
N GLY A 89 12.67 -4.87 19.28
CA GLY A 89 13.10 -6.27 19.31
C GLY A 89 11.96 -7.30 19.22
N VAL A 90 10.84 -6.95 18.56
CA VAL A 90 9.77 -7.92 18.31
C VAL A 90 10.32 -9.15 17.58
N GLY A 91 10.02 -10.36 18.06
CA GLY A 91 10.53 -11.61 17.47
C GLY A 91 9.67 -12.17 16.33
N THR A 92 8.39 -11.80 16.28
CA THR A 92 7.42 -12.35 15.31
C THR A 92 6.35 -11.32 14.96
N VAL A 93 5.98 -11.27 13.68
CA VAL A 93 4.90 -10.44 13.15
C VAL A 93 3.92 -11.33 12.40
N VAL A 94 2.62 -11.09 12.61
CA VAL A 94 1.55 -11.77 11.89
C VAL A 94 0.68 -10.73 11.18
N ASN A 95 0.68 -10.75 9.85
CA ASN A 95 -0.15 -9.90 9.01
C ASN A 95 -1.44 -10.65 8.64
N LEU A 96 -2.57 -10.21 9.20
CA LEU A 96 -3.87 -10.84 9.01
C LEU A 96 -4.64 -10.17 7.86
N GLY A 97 -5.11 -10.96 6.90
CA GLY A 97 -5.73 -10.45 5.68
C GLY A 97 -4.72 -9.69 4.82
N ALA A 98 -3.52 -10.28 4.67
CA ALA A 98 -2.38 -9.63 4.03
C ALA A 98 -2.69 -9.15 2.60
N GLY A 99 -3.49 -9.89 1.84
CA GLY A 99 -3.90 -9.57 0.50
C GLY A 99 -2.70 -9.29 -0.40
N VAL A 100 -2.63 -8.05 -0.89
CA VAL A 100 -1.52 -7.53 -1.70
C VAL A 100 -0.66 -6.54 -0.91
N ASP A 101 -0.54 -6.70 0.41
CA ASP A 101 0.42 -5.98 1.23
C ASP A 101 1.85 -6.37 0.84
N THR A 102 2.77 -5.44 1.00
CA THR A 102 4.16 -5.57 0.54
C THR A 102 5.17 -5.29 1.65
N ARG A 103 4.72 -5.12 2.90
CA ARG A 103 5.57 -4.82 4.06
C ARG A 103 6.71 -5.81 4.26
N ALA A 104 6.45 -7.09 4.04
CA ALA A 104 7.46 -8.15 4.09
C ALA A 104 8.65 -7.92 3.14
N PHE A 105 8.48 -7.09 2.11
CA PHE A 105 9.51 -6.82 1.11
C PHE A 105 10.15 -5.43 1.22
N ARG A 106 9.56 -4.50 1.98
CA ARG A 106 9.97 -3.09 1.96
C ARG A 106 10.27 -2.46 3.33
N ILE A 107 9.90 -3.11 4.44
CA ILE A 107 10.17 -2.58 5.77
C ILE A 107 11.58 -3.01 6.21
N PRO A 108 12.49 -2.07 6.50
CA PRO A 108 13.86 -2.41 6.90
C PRO A 108 13.89 -3.25 8.18
N GLY A 109 14.69 -4.31 8.19
CA GLY A 109 14.86 -5.20 9.33
C GLY A 109 13.81 -6.31 9.43
N ILE A 110 12.75 -6.26 8.62
CA ILE A 110 11.70 -7.29 8.60
C ILE A 110 12.26 -8.66 8.19
N GLU A 111 13.33 -8.69 7.39
CA GLU A 111 14.01 -9.89 6.93
C GLU A 111 14.66 -10.70 8.06
N ASN A 112 14.86 -10.08 9.23
CA ASN A 112 15.42 -10.73 10.42
C ASN A 112 14.33 -11.19 11.41
N ILE A 113 13.06 -10.96 11.11
CA ILE A 113 11.91 -11.28 11.96
C ILE A 113 11.12 -12.44 11.36
N GLN A 114 10.55 -13.31 12.20
CA GLN A 114 9.57 -14.28 11.71
C GLN A 114 8.30 -13.54 11.27
N TYR A 115 8.05 -13.48 9.97
CA TYR A 115 6.91 -12.76 9.39
C TYR A 115 5.94 -13.76 8.76
N PHE A 116 4.72 -13.82 9.30
CA PHE A 116 3.66 -14.68 8.77
C PHE A 116 2.58 -13.84 8.12
N GLU A 117 2.15 -14.22 6.92
CA GLU A 117 0.98 -13.67 6.25
C GLU A 117 -0.14 -14.70 6.29
N LEU A 118 -1.31 -14.30 6.79
CA LEU A 118 -2.50 -15.13 6.81
C LEU A 118 -3.55 -14.52 5.89
N ASP A 119 -3.94 -15.25 4.86
CA ASP A 119 -5.05 -14.90 3.98
C ASP A 119 -5.74 -16.17 3.46
N PHE A 120 -6.82 -16.00 2.70
CA PHE A 120 -7.44 -17.09 1.96
C PHE A 120 -6.49 -17.65 0.88
N PRO A 121 -6.61 -18.95 0.54
CA PRO A 121 -5.72 -19.60 -0.42
C PRO A 121 -5.84 -19.09 -1.86
N GLU A 122 -6.93 -18.40 -2.20
CA GLU A 122 -7.16 -17.77 -3.51
C GLU A 122 -6.99 -16.25 -3.37
N LEU A 123 -6.06 -15.68 -4.14
CA LEU A 123 -5.80 -14.24 -4.33
C LEU A 123 -6.31 -13.75 -5.70
#